data_AF-A0A922M6X8-F1
#
_entry.id   AF-A0A922M6X8-F1
#
_cell.length_a   1.000
_cell.length_b   1.000
_cell.length_c   1.000
_cell.angle_alpha   90.00
_cell.angle_beta   90.00
_cell.angle_gamma   90.00
#
_symmetry.space_group_name_H-M   'P 1'
#
loop_
_entity.id
_entity.type
_entity.pdbx_description
1 polymer ?
#
loop_
_entity_poly.entity_id
_entity_poly.type
_entity_poly.pdbx_seq_one_letter_code
_entity_poly.pdbx_strand_id
1 'polypeptide(L)'
;MPRCINCWIAIPITQQYLYNATDMDLEIISVLEDWIARQVIDEDYLCQECVNLLILETNNSERQFGHDSVCVCCGISIARRTGRRSHQLNYGDAEWIYTANIISPLEMPANARACNACWQRAHRQPPPAESGLFVISTARTDNEDNLQEPNPIISGSSSIVDSTMWSLPVLPAQTLKMFSESQL
;
A
#
# COMPACT_ATOMS: atom_id res chain seq x y z
N MET A 1 4.74 2.36 -19.51
CA MET A 1 3.30 2.05 -19.49
C MET A 1 2.62 3.19 -18.76
N PRO A 2 1.62 3.85 -19.35
CA PRO A 2 0.88 4.92 -18.67
C PRO A 2 0.20 4.36 -17.41
N ARG A 3 0.08 5.20 -16.39
CA ARG A 3 -0.69 4.89 -15.18
C ARG A 3 -1.91 5.78 -15.15
N CYS A 4 -3.01 5.25 -14.64
CA CYS A 4 -4.17 6.06 -14.37
C CYS A 4 -3.82 7.10 -13.32
N ILE A 5 -4.09 8.38 -13.60
CA ILE A 5 -3.76 9.45 -12.67
C ILE A 5 -4.62 9.41 -11.40
N ASN A 6 -5.86 8.94 -11.50
CA ASN A 6 -6.73 8.82 -10.34
C ASN A 6 -6.39 7.58 -9.47
N CYS A 7 -6.27 6.37 -10.04
CA CYS A 7 -6.06 5.16 -9.21
C CYS A 7 -4.63 4.61 -9.17
N TRP A 8 -3.68 5.26 -9.86
CA TRP A 8 -2.28 4.86 -9.99
C TRP A 8 -2.03 3.46 -10.58
N ILE A 9 -3.06 2.80 -11.09
CA ILE A 9 -2.96 1.48 -11.72
C ILE A 9 -2.32 1.62 -13.09
N ALA A 10 -1.38 0.72 -13.41
CA ALA A 10 -0.77 0.64 -14.72
C ALA A 10 -1.83 0.23 -15.75
N ILE A 11 -2.00 1.04 -16.79
CA ILE A 11 -2.92 0.76 -17.90
C ILE A 11 -2.15 -0.07 -18.94
N PRO A 12 -2.53 -1.34 -19.17
CA PRO A 12 -1.95 -2.16 -20.21
C PRO A 12 -2.12 -1.49 -21.58
N ILE A 13 -1.05 -1.46 -22.38
CA ILE A 13 -1.07 -0.90 -23.75
C ILE A 13 -2.07 -1.67 -24.64
N THR A 14 -2.41 -2.91 -24.27
CA THR A 14 -3.38 -3.74 -24.98
C THR A 14 -4.84 -3.46 -24.60
N GLN A 15 -5.10 -2.66 -23.56
CA GLN A 15 -6.47 -2.22 -23.26
C GLN A 15 -6.83 -1.06 -24.21
N GLN A 16 -7.98 -1.18 -24.86
CA GLN A 16 -8.49 -0.18 -25.81
C GLN A 16 -8.98 1.12 -25.15
N TYR A 17 -8.93 1.20 -23.82
CA TYR A 17 -9.64 2.21 -23.04
C TYR A 17 -8.66 3.03 -22.18
N LEU A 18 -7.70 3.65 -22.87
CA LEU A 18 -6.81 4.68 -22.34
C LEU A 18 -7.36 6.04 -22.76
N TYR A 19 -7.81 6.83 -21.79
CA TYR A 19 -8.38 8.15 -22.06
C TYR A 19 -7.38 9.22 -21.64
N ASN A 20 -7.10 10.17 -22.53
CA ASN A 20 -6.38 11.38 -22.12
C ASN A 20 -7.32 12.23 -21.27
N ALA A 21 -6.85 12.69 -20.12
CA ALA A 21 -7.63 13.51 -19.22
C ALA A 21 -7.90 14.91 -19.81
N THR A 22 -7.01 15.46 -20.65
CA THR A 22 -7.22 16.78 -21.29
C THR A 22 -8.27 16.76 -22.41
N ASP A 23 -8.59 15.58 -22.95
CA ASP A 23 -9.63 15.40 -23.98
C ASP A 23 -11.05 15.32 -23.40
N MET A 24 -11.21 15.40 -22.07
CA MET A 24 -12.52 15.33 -21.40
C MET A 24 -13.22 16.68 -21.29
N ASP A 25 -14.52 16.65 -20.96
CA ASP A 25 -15.29 17.87 -20.70
C ASP A 25 -14.74 18.65 -19.51
N LEU A 26 -14.80 19.99 -19.57
CA LEU A 26 -14.24 20.88 -18.54
C LEU A 26 -14.78 20.61 -17.14
N GLU A 27 -16.04 20.21 -17.02
CA GLU A 27 -16.65 19.82 -15.74
C GLU A 27 -15.96 18.58 -15.15
N ILE A 28 -15.72 17.55 -15.97
CA ILE A 28 -15.00 16.35 -15.55
C ILE A 28 -13.55 16.67 -15.18
N ILE A 29 -12.89 17.53 -15.97
CA ILE A 29 -11.52 17.98 -15.68
C ILE A 29 -11.48 18.69 -14.32
N SER A 30 -12.43 19.59 -14.03
CA SER A 30 -12.46 20.28 -12.72
C SER A 30 -12.60 19.34 -11.54
N VAL A 31 -13.49 18.34 -11.62
CA VAL A 31 -13.66 17.33 -10.57
C VAL A 31 -12.39 16.49 -10.42
N LEU A 32 -11.76 16.11 -11.53
CA LEU A 32 -10.52 15.35 -11.51
C LEU A 32 -9.38 16.15 -10.86
N GLU A 33 -9.23 17.44 -11.22
CA GLU A 33 -8.22 18.34 -10.65
C GLU A 33 -8.38 18.47 -9.13
N ASP A 34 -9.62 18.60 -8.65
CA ASP A 34 -9.94 18.60 -7.22
C ASP A 34 -9.54 17.29 -6.55
N TRP A 35 -9.82 16.15 -7.18
CA TRP A 35 -9.46 14.84 -6.64
C TRP A 35 -7.96 14.59 -6.58
N ILE A 36 -7.21 15.00 -7.59
CA ILE A 36 -5.75 14.79 -7.64
C ILE A 36 -4.97 15.93 -6.97
N ALA A 37 -5.66 16.98 -6.52
CA ALA A 37 -5.11 18.20 -5.92
C ALA A 37 -4.02 18.86 -6.78
N ARG A 38 -4.16 18.78 -8.11
CA ARG A 38 -3.28 19.42 -9.09
C ARG A 38 -3.96 19.60 -10.44
N GLN A 39 -3.42 20.49 -11.27
CA GLN A 39 -3.89 20.67 -12.64
C GLN A 39 -3.61 19.45 -13.49
N VAL A 40 -4.54 19.12 -14.39
CA VAL A 40 -4.40 18.05 -15.38
C VAL A 40 -3.47 18.50 -16.51
N ILE A 41 -2.57 17.61 -16.94
CA ILE A 41 -1.62 17.85 -18.04
C ILE A 41 -1.81 16.83 -19.17
N ASP A 42 -1.24 17.09 -20.34
CA ASP A 42 -1.43 16.27 -21.56
C ASP A 42 -0.93 14.82 -21.42
N GLU A 43 -0.04 14.54 -20.47
CA GLU A 43 0.46 13.21 -20.16
C GLU A 43 -0.37 12.46 -19.11
N ASP A 44 -1.49 13.04 -18.66
CA ASP A 44 -2.39 12.42 -17.70
C ASP A 44 -3.41 11.52 -18.38
N TYR A 45 -3.43 10.27 -17.93
CA TYR A 45 -4.33 9.28 -18.47
C TYR A 45 -5.28 8.75 -17.41
N LEU A 46 -6.48 8.38 -17.84
CA LEU A 46 -7.47 7.69 -17.02
C LEU A 46 -7.75 6.29 -17.56
N CYS A 47 -7.92 5.34 -16.63
CA CYS A 47 -8.48 4.03 -16.94
C CYS A 47 -10.00 4.14 -17.08
N GLN A 48 -10.59 3.22 -17.85
CA GLN A 48 -12.02 3.19 -18.12
C GLN A 48 -12.89 3.25 -16.86
N GLU A 49 -12.50 2.53 -15.81
CA GLU A 49 -13.25 2.47 -14.56
C GLU A 49 -13.28 3.82 -13.85
N CYS A 50 -12.18 4.57 -13.85
CA CYS A 50 -12.15 5.92 -13.29
C CYS A 50 -12.93 6.92 -14.14
N VAL A 51 -12.95 6.76 -15.47
CA VAL A 51 -13.78 7.58 -16.36
C VAL A 51 -15.26 7.34 -16.09
N ASN A 52 -15.68 6.07 -16.03
CA ASN A 52 -17.06 5.72 -15.72
C ASN A 52 -17.49 6.30 -14.37
N LEU A 53 -16.60 6.24 -13.38
CA LEU A 53 -16.87 6.82 -12.06
C LEU A 53 -17.03 8.34 -12.16
N LEU A 54 -16.11 9.05 -12.81
CA LEU A 54 -16.21 10.51 -12.99
C LEU A 54 -17.50 10.93 -13.67
N ILE A 55 -17.93 10.20 -14.71
CA ILE A 55 -19.17 10.48 -15.44
C ILE A 55 -20.41 10.27 -14.54
N LEU A 56 -20.39 9.29 -13.65
CA LEU A 56 -21.52 8.98 -12.75
C LEU A 56 -21.57 9.91 -11.54
N GLU A 57 -20.42 10.37 -11.05
CA GLU A 57 -20.26 11.07 -9.77
C GLU A 57 -19.70 12.49 -9.90
N THR A 58 -20.02 13.22 -10.97
CA THR A 58 -19.56 14.61 -11.18
C THR A 58 -19.89 15.57 -10.03
N ASN A 59 -20.88 15.23 -9.17
CA ASN A 59 -21.29 16.05 -8.04
C ASN A 59 -20.62 15.68 -6.71
N ASN A 60 -19.75 14.67 -6.67
CA ASN A 60 -19.13 14.21 -5.44
C ASN A 60 -17.78 14.89 -5.20
N SER A 61 -17.67 15.61 -4.08
CA SER A 61 -16.42 16.26 -3.66
C SER A 61 -15.40 15.27 -3.10
N GLU A 62 -15.84 14.10 -2.64
CA GLU A 62 -14.93 13.08 -2.13
C GLU A 62 -14.30 12.29 -3.26
N ARG A 63 -12.97 12.21 -3.26
CA ARG A 63 -12.24 11.44 -4.25
C ARG A 63 -12.62 9.97 -4.16
N GLN A 64 -12.98 9.41 -5.31
CA GLN A 64 -13.29 8.00 -5.43
C GLN A 64 -12.37 7.30 -6.45
N PHE A 65 -12.30 5.98 -6.32
CA PHE A 65 -11.47 5.12 -7.16
C PHE A 65 -12.36 4.17 -7.94
N GLY A 66 -12.21 4.14 -9.28
CA GLY A 66 -12.97 3.19 -10.11
C GLY A 66 -12.61 1.71 -9.85
N HIS A 67 -11.49 1.46 -9.16
CA HIS A 67 -11.00 0.13 -8.86
C HIS A 67 -11.01 -0.15 -7.36
N ASP A 68 -11.86 -1.08 -6.96
CA ASP A 68 -11.88 -1.61 -5.61
C ASP A 68 -11.03 -2.87 -5.47
N SER A 69 -10.59 -3.14 -4.24
CA SER A 69 -9.90 -4.38 -3.90
C SER A 69 -8.68 -4.65 -4.79
N VAL A 70 -7.86 -3.62 -5.02
CA VAL A 70 -6.55 -3.69 -5.71
C VAL A 70 -5.42 -3.28 -4.77
N CYS A 71 -4.21 -3.72 -5.08
CA CYS A 71 -3.01 -3.22 -4.42
C CYS A 71 -2.76 -1.76 -4.84
N VAL A 72 -2.69 -0.84 -3.88
CA VAL A 72 -2.47 0.59 -4.16
C VAL A 72 -1.13 0.87 -4.89
N CYS A 73 -0.09 0.04 -4.68
CA CYS A 73 1.20 0.25 -5.33
C CYS A 73 1.25 -0.25 -6.79
N CYS A 74 0.63 -1.40 -7.06
CA CYS A 74 0.82 -2.11 -8.33
C CYS A 74 -0.47 -2.41 -9.10
N GLY A 75 -1.64 -2.07 -8.56
CA GLY A 75 -2.94 -2.27 -9.19
C GLY A 75 -3.41 -3.73 -9.32
N ILE A 76 -2.63 -4.70 -8.85
CA ILE A 76 -3.02 -6.11 -8.90
C ILE A 76 -4.22 -6.34 -7.97
N SER A 77 -5.24 -7.03 -8.46
CA SER A 77 -6.40 -7.45 -7.66
C SER A 77 -5.99 -8.25 -6.42
N ILE A 78 -6.54 -7.84 -5.27
CA ILE A 78 -6.44 -8.49 -3.96
C ILE A 78 -7.77 -9.08 -3.49
N ALA A 79 -8.81 -9.08 -4.35
CA ALA A 79 -10.16 -9.54 -4.04
C ALA A 79 -10.31 -11.07 -3.84
N ARG A 80 -9.26 -11.88 -4.05
CA ARG A 80 -9.39 -13.35 -4.10
C ARG A 80 -9.16 -14.04 -2.74
N ARG A 81 -10.13 -14.89 -2.39
CA ARG A 81 -10.29 -15.72 -1.17
C ARG A 81 -9.26 -16.86 -0.97
N THR A 82 -8.27 -17.06 -1.82
CA THR A 82 -7.29 -18.16 -1.68
C THR A 82 -5.87 -17.72 -2.01
N GLY A 83 -5.06 -17.50 -0.97
CA GLY A 83 -3.59 -17.52 -1.04
C GLY A 83 -2.88 -16.17 -1.20
N ARG A 84 -3.54 -15.09 -1.63
CA ARG A 84 -2.92 -13.76 -1.66
C ARG A 84 -3.30 -12.98 -0.41
N ARG A 85 -2.47 -13.09 0.64
CA ARG A 85 -2.56 -12.18 1.78
C ARG A 85 -2.34 -10.75 1.26
N SER A 86 -3.30 -9.88 1.54
CA SER A 86 -3.12 -8.44 1.39
C SER A 86 -3.02 -7.83 2.77
N HIS A 87 -2.19 -6.80 2.88
CA HIS A 87 -1.87 -6.14 4.13
C HIS A 87 -2.48 -4.75 4.11
N GLN A 88 -3.14 -4.38 5.20
CA GLN A 88 -3.59 -3.02 5.41
C GLN A 88 -2.37 -2.13 5.66
N LEU A 89 -2.38 -0.93 5.07
CA LEU A 89 -1.34 0.07 5.29
C LEU A 89 -1.84 1.03 6.36
N ASN A 90 -1.32 0.92 7.59
CA ASN A 90 -1.72 1.82 8.66
C ASN A 90 -0.93 3.13 8.56
N TYR A 91 -1.62 4.24 8.80
CA TYR A 91 -1.01 5.56 8.75
C TYR A 91 0.20 5.66 9.69
N GLY A 92 1.32 6.16 9.17
CA GLY A 92 2.56 6.35 9.92
C GLY A 92 3.52 5.16 9.93
N ASP A 93 3.07 3.96 9.55
CA ASP A 93 3.96 2.80 9.42
C ASP A 93 4.95 3.01 8.25
N ALA A 94 6.12 2.37 8.33
CA ALA A 94 7.15 2.48 7.29
C ALA A 94 6.62 2.08 5.90
N GLU A 95 5.73 1.08 5.86
CA GLU A 95 5.10 0.63 4.63
C GLU A 95 4.11 1.63 4.04
N TRP A 96 3.40 2.36 4.92
CA TRP A 96 2.53 3.46 4.50
C TRP A 96 3.35 4.61 3.94
N ILE A 97 4.42 5.03 4.63
CA ILE A 97 5.30 6.13 4.19
C ILE A 97 5.93 5.79 2.83
N TYR A 98 6.47 4.58 2.70
CA TYR A 98 7.05 4.12 1.43
C TYR A 98 6.02 4.13 0.30
N THR A 99 4.80 3.67 0.58
CA THR A 99 3.74 3.59 -0.43
C THR A 99 3.22 4.98 -0.81
N ALA A 100 3.04 5.87 0.15
CA ALA A 100 2.66 7.27 -0.09
C ALA A 100 3.67 7.96 -1.00
N ASN A 101 4.97 7.71 -0.81
CA ASN A 101 6.02 8.23 -1.69
C ASN A 101 5.94 7.68 -3.13
N ILE A 102 5.46 6.44 -3.31
CA ILE A 102 5.30 5.84 -4.65
C ILE A 102 4.13 6.46 -5.40
N ILE A 103 3.03 6.78 -4.70
CA ILE A 103 1.80 7.26 -5.33
C ILE A 103 1.68 8.80 -5.32
N SER A 104 2.62 9.49 -4.69
CA SER A 104 2.70 10.95 -4.64
C SER A 104 2.57 11.56 -6.05
N PRO A 105 1.75 12.61 -6.23
CA PRO A 105 1.14 13.48 -5.20
C PRO A 105 -0.19 12.97 -4.62
N LEU A 106 -0.65 11.79 -5.01
CA LEU A 106 -1.98 11.31 -4.64
C LEU A 106 -2.07 10.99 -3.14
N GLU A 107 -3.18 11.40 -2.54
CA GLU A 107 -3.50 11.00 -1.17
C GLU A 107 -3.76 9.49 -1.08
N MET A 108 -3.27 8.90 0.01
CA MET A 108 -3.46 7.49 0.33
C MET A 108 -4.91 7.24 0.81
N PRO A 109 -5.66 6.32 0.19
CA PRO A 109 -7.02 6.01 0.65
C PRO A 109 -7.01 5.41 2.06
N ALA A 110 -8.05 5.70 2.87
CA ALA A 110 -8.14 5.23 4.26
C ALA A 110 -8.14 3.69 4.38
N ASN A 111 -8.65 2.99 3.37
CA ASN A 111 -8.68 1.55 3.27
C ASN A 111 -7.57 0.99 2.36
N ALA A 112 -6.46 1.73 2.18
CA ALA A 112 -5.35 1.32 1.33
C ALA A 112 -4.80 -0.05 1.75
N ARG A 113 -4.65 -0.93 0.76
CA ARG A 113 -4.08 -2.26 0.94
C ARG A 113 -2.96 -2.49 -0.06
N ALA A 114 -1.91 -3.17 0.39
CA ALA A 114 -0.84 -3.67 -0.45
C ALA A 114 -0.96 -5.18 -0.63
N CYS A 115 -0.59 -5.70 -1.81
CA CYS A 115 -0.35 -7.13 -1.97
C CYS A 115 0.89 -7.54 -1.18
N ASN A 116 1.02 -8.82 -0.81
CA ASN A 116 2.16 -9.33 -0.05
C ASN A 116 3.53 -8.94 -0.65
N ALA A 117 3.67 -8.94 -1.99
CA ALA A 117 4.93 -8.57 -2.63
C ALA A 117 5.29 -7.08 -2.46
N CYS A 118 4.31 -6.18 -2.59
CA CYS A 118 4.51 -4.75 -2.38
C CYS A 118 4.75 -4.43 -0.91
N TRP A 119 4.00 -5.07 -0.01
CA TRP A 119 4.19 -4.94 1.43
C TRP A 119 5.59 -5.38 1.85
N GLN A 120 6.07 -6.55 1.40
CA GLN A 120 7.44 -7.00 1.70
C GLN A 120 8.51 -6.06 1.11
N ARG A 121 8.28 -5.48 -0.06
CA ARG A 121 9.21 -4.51 -0.66
C ARG A 121 9.32 -3.26 0.21
N ALA A 122 8.19 -2.78 0.72
CA ALA A 122 8.12 -1.64 1.61
C ALA A 122 8.79 -1.95 2.96
N HIS A 123 8.50 -3.11 3.53
CA HIS A 123 9.06 -3.58 4.80
C HIS A 123 10.59 -3.77 4.78
N ARG A 124 11.16 -4.09 3.61
CA ARG A 124 12.61 -4.23 3.43
C ARG A 124 13.32 -2.90 3.22
N GLN A 125 12.60 -1.80 3.09
CA GLN A 125 13.27 -0.50 3.01
C GLN A 125 13.92 -0.21 4.35
N PRO A 126 15.13 0.38 4.33
CA PRO A 126 15.70 0.92 5.56
C PRO A 126 14.71 1.96 6.12
N PRO A 127 14.66 2.13 7.46
CA PRO A 127 13.88 3.20 8.04
C PRO A 127 14.27 4.51 7.35
N PRO A 128 13.30 5.40 7.06
CA PRO A 128 13.59 6.67 6.43
C PRO A 128 14.69 7.34 7.25
N ALA A 129 15.80 7.67 6.58
CA ALA A 129 16.97 8.23 7.26
C ALA A 129 16.51 9.44 8.05
N GLU A 130 16.49 9.30 9.39
CA GLU A 130 16.31 10.43 10.28
C GLU A 130 17.35 11.47 9.86
N SER A 131 16.88 12.68 9.63
CA SER A 131 17.73 13.79 9.22
C SER A 131 18.80 14.02 10.28
N GLY A 132 19.99 13.47 10.04
CA GLY A 132 21.26 13.82 10.67
C GLY A 132 21.30 13.84 12.20
N LEU A 133 21.53 12.68 12.83
CA LEU A 133 22.48 12.65 13.94
C LEU A 133 23.78 12.03 13.43
N PHE A 134 24.79 12.89 13.30
CA PHE A 134 26.19 12.53 13.10
C PHE A 134 26.60 11.47 14.14
N VAL A 135 26.73 10.21 13.70
CA VAL A 135 27.68 9.33 14.36
C VAL A 135 29.05 9.86 13.95
N ILE A 136 29.69 10.62 14.84
CA ILE A 136 31.11 10.91 14.73
C ILE A 136 31.79 9.54 14.78
N SER A 137 32.11 8.97 13.61
CA SER A 137 33.13 7.94 13.49
C SER A 137 34.42 8.55 13.99
N THR A 138 34.76 8.30 15.25
CA THR A 138 36.11 8.55 15.74
C THR A 138 37.03 7.66 14.92
N ALA A 139 37.81 8.32 14.06
CA ALA A 139 38.80 7.72 13.20
C ALA A 139 39.71 6.77 14.00
N ARG A 140 39.90 5.56 13.47
CA ARG A 140 41.10 4.77 13.71
C ARG A 140 42.29 5.58 13.20
N THR A 141 43.08 6.13 14.11
CA THR A 141 44.52 6.25 13.89
C THR A 141 45.14 5.02 14.49
N ASP A 142 45.55 4.10 13.61
CA ASP A 142 46.44 3.01 13.96
C ASP A 142 47.74 3.65 14.47
N ASN A 143 48.00 3.52 15.77
CA ASN A 143 49.31 3.71 16.36
C ASN A 143 49.57 2.49 17.23
N GLU A 144 50.65 1.81 16.87
CA GLU A 144 51.15 0.57 17.45
C GLU A 144 51.66 0.76 18.90
N ASP A 145 51.83 -0.36 19.58
CA ASP A 145 52.53 -0.58 20.86
C ASP A 145 51.75 -0.36 22.18
N ASN A 146 51.10 -1.42 22.67
CA ASN A 146 51.60 -2.10 23.88
C ASN A 146 50.90 -3.43 24.20
N LEU A 147 51.70 -4.34 24.78
CA LEU A 147 51.37 -5.69 25.21
C LEU A 147 50.27 -5.71 26.30
N GLN A 148 49.35 -6.67 26.22
CA GLN A 148 49.07 -7.66 27.29
C GLN A 148 48.03 -8.70 26.80
N GLU A 149 48.27 -9.98 27.07
CA GLU A 149 47.49 -11.16 26.64
C GLU A 149 46.02 -11.20 27.12
N PRO A 150 45.10 -11.88 26.39
CA PRO A 150 43.81 -12.30 26.95
C PRO A 150 43.78 -13.80 27.28
N ASN A 151 43.48 -14.11 28.55
CA ASN A 151 43.07 -15.45 29.02
C ASN A 151 41.69 -15.85 28.43
N PRO A 152 41.44 -17.14 28.17
CA PRO A 152 40.12 -17.62 27.76
C PRO A 152 39.29 -18.04 28.99
N ILE A 153 38.05 -17.54 29.08
CA ILE A 153 37.04 -18.11 29.98
C ILE A 153 35.92 -18.72 29.14
N ILE A 154 35.86 -20.04 29.23
CA ILE A 154 34.79 -20.95 28.82
C ILE A 154 33.55 -20.70 29.69
N SER A 155 32.38 -21.05 29.16
CA SER A 155 31.08 -21.38 29.82
C SER A 155 29.97 -20.40 29.39
N GLY A 156 28.77 -20.81 29.01
CA GLY A 156 28.16 -22.11 29.03
C GLY A 156 26.75 -22.02 28.43
N SER A 157 26.34 -23.12 27.83
CA SER A 157 25.00 -23.47 27.38
C SER A 157 23.95 -23.48 28.50
N SER A 158 22.73 -23.00 28.21
CA SER A 158 21.42 -23.47 28.72
C SER A 158 20.34 -22.65 27.98
N SER A 159 19.46 -23.13 27.10
CA SER A 159 18.41 -24.18 27.16
C SER A 159 17.47 -24.10 28.36
N ILE A 160 16.30 -23.47 28.19
CA ILE A 160 15.06 -23.60 28.98
C ILE A 160 13.90 -23.22 28.01
N VAL A 161 13.22 -24.19 27.39
CA VAL A 161 11.87 -24.74 27.68
C VAL A 161 10.68 -23.74 27.76
N ASP A 162 9.86 -23.80 26.71
CA ASP A 162 8.45 -24.21 26.67
C ASP A 162 7.31 -23.43 27.37
N SER A 163 6.12 -23.54 26.74
CA SER A 163 4.75 -23.18 27.19
C SER A 163 4.30 -21.74 26.88
N THR A 164 3.19 -21.45 26.20
CA THR A 164 1.82 -22.02 26.25
C THR A 164 1.03 -21.60 24.98
N MET A 165 0.54 -22.53 24.15
CA MET A 165 -0.85 -23.02 24.08
C MET A 165 -1.94 -22.00 24.42
N TRP A 166 -2.54 -21.38 23.42
CA TRP A 166 -3.85 -20.73 23.52
C TRP A 166 -4.83 -21.41 22.56
N SER A 167 -5.80 -22.09 23.15
CA SER A 167 -6.89 -22.81 22.51
C SER A 167 -7.95 -21.85 21.96
N LEU A 168 -8.43 -22.13 20.75
CA LEU A 168 -9.62 -21.49 20.15
C LEU A 168 -10.90 -22.11 20.73
N PRO A 169 -11.93 -21.32 21.04
CA PRO A 169 -13.28 -21.85 21.19
C PRO A 169 -14.01 -21.93 19.84
N VAL A 170 -14.71 -23.05 19.73
CA VAL A 170 -15.52 -23.56 18.62
C VAL A 170 -16.84 -22.77 18.48
N LEU A 171 -17.23 -22.47 17.23
CA LEU A 171 -18.55 -21.95 16.84
C LEU A 171 -19.64 -23.01 17.02
N PRO A 172 -20.86 -22.65 17.43
CA PRO A 172 -22.04 -23.42 17.07
C PRO A 172 -22.69 -22.87 15.78
N ALA A 173 -22.97 -23.80 14.87
CA ALA A 173 -23.86 -23.65 13.74
C ALA A 173 -25.32 -23.62 14.21
N GLN A 174 -26.17 -22.84 13.52
CA GLN A 174 -27.64 -22.94 13.38
C GLN A 174 -28.11 -21.64 12.66
N THR A 175 -29.10 -21.55 11.76
CA THR A 175 -29.97 -22.48 11.04
C THR A 175 -30.67 -21.66 9.94
N LEU A 176 -30.81 -22.24 8.75
CA LEU A 176 -31.69 -21.81 7.65
C LEU A 176 -33.17 -21.79 8.08
N LYS A 177 -33.89 -20.68 7.85
CA LYS A 177 -35.33 -20.61 7.50
C LYS A 177 -35.54 -19.36 6.64
N MET A 178 -35.79 -19.52 5.34
CA MET A 178 -37.14 -19.55 4.74
C MET A 178 -38.02 -18.38 5.16
N PHE A 179 -38.23 -17.41 4.26
CA PHE A 179 -39.57 -16.89 3.95
C PHE A 179 -39.59 -16.43 2.49
N SER A 180 -40.31 -17.21 1.68
CA SER A 180 -40.89 -16.86 0.40
C SER A 180 -42.23 -16.15 0.64
N GLU A 181 -42.68 -15.39 -0.38
CA GLU A 181 -44.07 -14.97 -0.62
C GLU A 181 -44.63 -13.88 0.33
N SER A 182 -45.44 -12.89 -0.06
CA SER A 182 -46.13 -12.51 -1.30
C SER A 182 -46.85 -11.18 -1.03
N GLN A 183 -47.49 -10.63 -2.08
CA GLN A 183 -48.56 -9.59 -2.12
C GLN A 183 -48.04 -8.28 -2.77
N LEU A 184 -48.36 -8.05 -4.06
CA LEU A 184 -49.62 -7.47 -4.59
C LEU A 184 -49.80 -6.02 -4.15
#